data_AF-A0A419GXC5-F1
#
_entry.id   AF-A0A419GXC5-F1
#
_cell.length_a   1.000
_cell.length_b   1.000
_cell.length_c   1.000
_cell.angle_alpha   90.00
_cell.angle_beta   90.00
_cell.angle_gamma   90.00
#
_symmetry.space_group_name_H-M   'P 1'
#
loop_
_entity.id
_entity.type
_entity.pdbx_description
1 polymer ?
#
loop_
_entity_poly.entity_id
_entity_poly.type
_entity_poly.pdbx_seq_one_letter_code
_entity_poly.pdbx_strand_id
1 'polypeptide(L)'
;MHLWSRDIKKLIVLAGLSFSLVSCAGLLFTDAASQFEKGIAFFNQGNYEEAIPHFRKATELDPNFGKAYLYLGRSYLNLRKWVDAVPPLRTAFRLAPEETRKEAFNILIDALLGAAAAKFKTGNFFDSIQYLKEGLSLQPESTQIKDDLIKNLKGYGGQLVSKGNYRDAISAFSEAIELSPGNTDALLGLAQAFLKSGDLRSSLQTVQKIIAIDSDNKAANSLFKELTGGR
;
A
#
# COMPACT_ATOMS: atom_id res chain seq x y z
N MET A 1 60.02 -30.75 23.24
CA MET A 1 58.76 -30.70 24.01
C MET A 1 58.36 -29.24 24.23
N HIS A 2 57.97 -28.50 23.18
CA HIS A 2 57.70 -27.04 23.31
C HIS A 2 56.75 -26.44 22.26
N LEU A 3 55.84 -27.23 21.68
CA LEU A 3 54.93 -26.74 20.61
C LEU A 3 53.44 -26.75 20.97
N TRP A 4 53.06 -27.09 22.19
CA TRP A 4 51.64 -27.27 22.57
C TRP A 4 51.02 -26.14 23.42
N SER A 5 51.75 -25.08 23.78
CA SER A 5 51.26 -24.05 24.72
C SER A 5 50.77 -22.74 24.09
N ARG A 6 50.99 -22.53 22.77
CA ARG A 6 50.58 -21.30 22.08
C ARG A 6 49.16 -21.33 21.50
N ASP A 7 48.64 -22.51 21.14
CA ASP A 7 47.32 -22.61 20.49
C ASP A 7 46.14 -22.62 21.46
N ILE A 8 46.34 -23.07 22.71
CA ILE A 8 45.29 -23.07 23.75
C ILE A 8 44.92 -21.64 24.18
N LYS A 9 45.89 -20.71 24.17
CA LYS A 9 45.62 -19.29 24.52
C LYS A 9 44.79 -18.56 23.45
N LYS A 10 44.80 -19.00 22.18
CA LYS A 10 43.97 -18.41 21.11
C LYS A 10 42.52 -18.94 21.14
N LEU A 11 42.32 -20.19 21.57
CA LEU A 11 40.99 -20.81 21.68
C LEU A 11 40.13 -20.21 22.81
N ILE A 12 40.74 -19.80 23.92
CA ILE A 12 40.04 -19.19 25.05
C ILE A 12 39.51 -17.78 24.70
N VAL A 13 40.19 -17.04 23.83
CA VAL A 13 39.76 -15.70 23.38
C VAL A 13 38.55 -15.78 22.45
N LEU A 14 38.43 -16.85 21.64
CA LEU A 14 37.28 -17.07 20.76
C LEU A 14 36.01 -17.53 21.52
N ALA A 15 36.16 -18.31 22.59
CA ALA A 15 35.03 -18.75 23.43
C ALA A 15 34.46 -17.65 24.34
N GLY A 16 35.26 -16.63 24.69
CA GLY A 16 34.79 -15.46 25.45
C GLY A 16 33.91 -14.52 24.63
N LEU A 17 34.17 -14.40 23.32
CA LEU A 17 33.39 -13.55 22.41
C LEU A 17 32.01 -14.13 22.08
N SER A 18 31.85 -15.46 22.08
CA SER A 18 30.53 -16.09 21.93
C SER A 18 29.65 -15.95 23.19
N PHE A 19 30.24 -15.91 24.39
CA PHE A 19 29.48 -15.83 25.64
C PHE A 19 28.99 -14.39 25.93
N SER A 20 29.76 -13.37 25.53
CA SER A 20 29.33 -11.97 25.63
C SER A 20 28.21 -11.61 24.64
N LEU A 21 28.21 -12.21 23.44
CA LEU A 21 27.16 -11.97 22.43
C LEU A 21 25.81 -12.57 22.85
N VAL A 22 25.81 -13.75 23.47
CA VAL A 22 24.57 -14.39 23.98
C VAL A 22 23.97 -13.60 25.15
N SER A 23 24.80 -13.09 26.06
CA SER A 23 24.33 -12.26 27.18
C SER A 23 23.76 -10.92 26.70
N CYS A 24 24.41 -10.29 25.70
CA CYS A 24 23.95 -9.01 25.16
C CYS A 24 22.65 -9.15 24.35
N ALA A 25 22.50 -10.22 23.56
CA ALA A 25 21.26 -10.54 22.85
C ALA A 25 20.10 -10.82 23.82
N GLY A 26 20.36 -11.51 24.94
CA GLY A 26 19.36 -11.74 25.99
C GLY A 26 18.89 -10.44 26.68
N LEU A 27 19.81 -9.52 26.97
CA LEU A 27 19.51 -8.22 27.58
C LEU A 27 18.68 -7.31 26.64
N LEU A 28 19.03 -7.27 25.35
CA LEU A 28 18.29 -6.48 24.35
C LEU A 28 16.84 -7.00 24.18
N PHE A 29 16.65 -8.31 24.20
CA PHE A 29 15.32 -8.92 24.11
C PHE A 29 14.45 -8.61 25.33
N THR A 30 15.03 -8.62 26.54
CA THR A 30 14.30 -8.25 27.77
C THR A 30 13.90 -6.77 27.78
N ASP A 31 14.72 -5.89 27.22
CA ASP A 31 14.40 -4.46 27.13
C ASP A 31 13.30 -4.19 26.10
N ALA A 32 13.32 -4.90 24.97
CA ALA A 32 12.26 -4.82 23.96
C ALA A 32 10.90 -5.25 24.52
N ALA A 33 10.86 -6.38 25.25
CA ALA A 33 9.67 -6.87 25.93
C ALA A 33 9.17 -5.87 26.99
N SER A 34 10.06 -5.28 27.78
CA SER A 34 9.68 -4.26 28.78
C SER A 34 9.02 -3.04 28.15
N GLN A 35 9.57 -2.53 27.04
CA GLN A 35 8.98 -1.41 26.32
C GLN A 35 7.63 -1.79 25.71
N PHE A 36 7.52 -3.00 25.15
CA PHE A 36 6.25 -3.52 24.63
C PHE A 36 5.16 -3.56 25.71
N GLU A 37 5.45 -4.09 26.91
CA GLU A 37 4.48 -4.15 28.01
C GLU A 37 4.01 -2.76 28.47
N LYS A 38 4.91 -1.77 28.50
CA LYS A 38 4.52 -0.36 28.76
C LYS A 38 3.58 0.17 27.69
N GLY A 39 3.88 -0.11 26.42
CA GLY A 39 3.01 0.25 25.29
C GLY A 39 1.64 -0.40 25.40
N ILE A 40 1.58 -1.68 25.78
CA ILE A 40 0.31 -2.41 26.00
C ILE A 40 -0.50 -1.76 27.13
N ALA A 41 0.14 -1.34 28.23
CA ALA A 41 -0.55 -0.67 29.32
C ALA A 41 -1.26 0.62 28.86
N PHE A 42 -0.58 1.46 28.08
CA PHE A 42 -1.21 2.66 27.49
C PHE A 42 -2.27 2.30 26.43
N PHE A 43 -1.99 1.33 25.57
CA PHE A 43 -2.93 0.88 24.53
C PHE A 43 -4.26 0.40 25.12
N ASN A 44 -4.21 -0.40 26.19
CA ASN A 44 -5.39 -0.91 26.88
C ASN A 44 -6.21 0.18 27.59
N GLN A 45 -5.59 1.32 27.88
CA GLN A 45 -6.27 2.52 28.40
C GLN A 45 -6.87 3.39 27.29
N GLY A 46 -6.64 3.05 26.01
CA GLY A 46 -7.02 3.88 24.86
C GLY A 46 -6.08 5.06 24.60
N ASN A 47 -4.95 5.14 25.32
CA ASN A 47 -3.94 6.20 25.19
C ASN A 47 -2.96 5.84 24.08
N TYR A 48 -3.43 5.89 22.82
CA TYR A 48 -2.66 5.39 21.68
C TYR A 48 -1.46 6.27 21.34
N GLU A 49 -1.55 7.60 21.52
CA GLU A 49 -0.43 8.52 21.36
C GLU A 49 0.75 8.17 22.28
N GLU A 50 0.46 7.87 23.55
CA GLU A 50 1.44 7.49 24.56
C GLU A 50 1.97 6.07 24.33
N ALA A 51 1.18 5.17 23.75
CA ALA A 51 1.61 3.81 23.44
C ALA A 51 2.64 3.75 22.28
N ILE A 52 2.51 4.62 21.28
CA ILE A 52 3.38 4.66 20.08
C ILE A 52 4.87 4.72 20.39
N PRO A 53 5.41 5.65 21.23
CA PRO A 53 6.84 5.73 21.49
C PRO A 53 7.37 4.44 22.14
N HIS A 54 6.58 3.77 22.97
CA HIS A 54 6.95 2.51 23.59
C HIS A 54 7.02 1.36 22.58
N PHE A 55 6.02 1.22 21.71
CA PHE A 55 6.08 0.20 20.65
C PHE A 55 7.20 0.47 19.65
N ARG A 56 7.43 1.73 19.26
CA ARG A 56 8.57 2.11 18.42
C ARG A 56 9.89 1.71 19.07
N LYS A 57 10.05 2.01 20.37
CA LYS A 57 11.28 1.64 21.08
C LYS A 57 11.46 0.12 21.14
N ALA A 58 10.38 -0.64 21.33
CA ALA A 58 10.43 -2.10 21.28
C ALA A 58 10.89 -2.61 19.90
N THR A 59 10.39 -2.03 18.79
CA THR A 59 10.81 -2.40 17.42
C THR A 59 12.26 -2.00 17.08
N GLU A 60 12.79 -0.95 17.71
CA GLU A 60 14.20 -0.56 17.59
C GLU A 60 15.13 -1.52 18.33
N LEU A 61 14.70 -1.98 19.51
CA LEU A 61 15.47 -2.90 20.35
C LEU A 61 15.45 -4.33 19.81
N ASP A 62 14.32 -4.77 19.26
CA ASP A 62 14.18 -6.05 18.56
C ASP A 62 13.45 -5.86 17.20
N PRO A 63 14.20 -5.78 16.09
CA PRO A 63 13.63 -5.68 14.74
C PRO A 63 12.79 -6.88 14.28
N ASN A 64 12.83 -8.01 15.00
CA ASN A 64 12.03 -9.19 14.70
C ASN A 64 10.79 -9.32 15.61
N PHE A 65 10.52 -8.32 16.46
CA PHE A 65 9.40 -8.36 17.38
C PHE A 65 8.05 -8.04 16.70
N GLY A 66 7.51 -9.02 15.96
CA GLY A 66 6.29 -8.85 15.15
C GLY A 66 5.09 -8.30 15.91
N LYS A 67 4.90 -8.67 17.19
CA LYS A 67 3.82 -8.13 18.05
C LYS A 67 3.97 -6.63 18.30
N ALA A 68 5.19 -6.13 18.52
CA ALA A 68 5.42 -4.70 18.71
C ALA A 68 5.05 -3.90 17.45
N TYR A 69 5.40 -4.40 16.26
CA TYR A 69 4.97 -3.82 14.99
C TYR A 69 3.45 -3.84 14.82
N LEU A 70 2.79 -4.96 15.16
CA LEU A 70 1.35 -5.09 15.07
C LEU A 70 0.64 -4.03 15.93
N TYR A 71 1.06 -3.89 17.19
CA TYR A 71 0.46 -2.92 18.11
C TYR A 71 0.83 -1.47 17.78
N LEU A 72 2.02 -1.21 17.23
CA LEU A 72 2.36 0.10 16.68
C LEU A 72 1.40 0.48 15.55
N GLY A 73 1.17 -0.44 14.61
CA GLY A 73 0.21 -0.27 13.53
C GLY A 73 -1.23 -0.05 14.02
N ARG A 74 -1.70 -0.88 14.96
CA ARG A 74 -3.03 -0.73 15.58
C ARG A 74 -3.18 0.60 16.30
N SER A 75 -2.13 1.09 16.96
CA SER A 75 -2.17 2.40 17.62
C SER A 75 -2.39 3.51 16.58
N TYR A 76 -1.68 3.49 15.46
CA TYR A 76 -1.91 4.44 14.37
C TYR A 76 -3.33 4.32 13.76
N LEU A 77 -3.86 3.11 13.60
CA LEU A 77 -5.24 2.91 13.11
C LEU A 77 -6.30 3.50 14.03
N ASN A 78 -6.17 3.30 15.34
CA ASN A 78 -7.11 3.89 16.31
C ASN A 78 -7.08 5.43 16.27
N LEU A 79 -5.92 6.00 15.95
CA LEU A 79 -5.75 7.43 15.70
C LEU A 79 -6.15 7.88 14.29
N ARG A 80 -6.67 6.98 13.46
CA ARG A 80 -7.00 7.21 12.04
C ARG A 80 -5.81 7.73 11.23
N LYS A 81 -4.59 7.45 11.68
CA LYS A 81 -3.33 7.73 10.97
C LYS A 81 -3.01 6.58 10.03
N TRP A 82 -3.90 6.35 9.06
CA TRP A 82 -3.86 5.17 8.18
C TRP A 82 -2.54 5.01 7.44
N VAL A 83 -1.99 6.12 6.92
CA VAL A 83 -0.70 6.12 6.20
C VAL A 83 0.45 5.68 7.10
N ASP A 84 0.48 6.15 8.35
CA ASP A 84 1.52 5.78 9.32
C ASP A 84 1.37 4.34 9.82
N ALA A 85 0.15 3.80 9.78
CA ALA A 85 -0.13 2.42 10.17
C ALA A 85 0.43 1.38 9.18
N VAL A 86 0.50 1.71 7.87
CA VAL A 86 0.85 0.72 6.84
C VAL A 86 2.27 0.15 7.01
N PRO A 87 3.36 0.94 7.16
CA PRO A 87 4.71 0.38 7.28
C PRO A 87 4.92 -0.62 8.43
N PRO A 88 4.49 -0.33 9.69
CA PRO A 88 4.62 -1.31 10.77
C PRO A 88 3.73 -2.53 10.54
N LEU A 89 2.53 -2.39 9.96
CA LEU A 89 1.65 -3.53 9.67
C LEU A 89 2.20 -4.46 8.58
N ARG A 90 2.85 -3.92 7.53
CA ARG A 90 3.58 -4.76 6.56
C ARG A 90 4.66 -5.58 7.24
N THR A 91 5.40 -4.96 8.15
CA THR A 91 6.47 -5.64 8.90
C THR A 91 5.89 -6.70 9.83
N ALA A 92 4.81 -6.40 10.54
CA ALA A 92 4.08 -7.36 11.36
C ALA A 92 3.60 -8.55 10.53
N PHE A 93 2.99 -8.33 9.37
CA PHE A 93 2.52 -9.38 8.46
C PHE A 93 3.68 -10.28 7.98
N ARG A 94 4.82 -9.69 7.62
CA ARG A 94 6.03 -10.43 7.20
C ARG A 94 6.61 -11.29 8.33
N LEU A 95 6.57 -10.81 9.57
CA LEU A 95 7.13 -11.49 10.74
C LEU A 95 6.14 -12.44 11.42
N ALA A 96 4.84 -12.37 11.10
CA ALA A 96 3.81 -13.11 11.79
C ALA A 96 3.94 -14.63 11.58
N PRO A 97 3.94 -15.42 12.68
CA PRO A 97 3.68 -16.86 12.62
C PRO A 97 2.39 -17.17 11.86
N GLU A 98 2.32 -18.32 11.19
CA GLU A 98 1.20 -18.72 10.32
C GLU A 98 -0.16 -18.55 11.00
N GLU A 99 -0.25 -18.93 12.28
CA GLU A 99 -1.46 -18.88 13.09
C GLU A 99 -1.95 -17.45 13.40
N THR A 100 -1.06 -16.46 13.43
CA THR A 100 -1.40 -15.05 13.67
C THR A 100 -1.30 -14.18 12.41
N ARG A 101 -0.79 -14.73 11.30
CA ARG A 101 -0.64 -14.02 10.04
C ARG A 101 -1.98 -13.51 9.51
N LYS A 102 -3.06 -14.26 9.72
CA LYS A 102 -4.43 -13.85 9.32
C LYS A 102 -4.86 -12.55 10.01
N GLU A 103 -4.50 -12.36 11.28
CA GLU A 103 -4.83 -11.12 12.00
C GLU A 103 -4.06 -9.94 11.41
N ALA A 104 -2.73 -10.08 11.27
CA ALA A 104 -1.90 -9.03 10.67
C ALA A 104 -2.30 -8.70 9.22
N PHE A 105 -2.71 -9.71 8.46
CA PHE A 105 -3.23 -9.58 7.10
C PHE A 105 -4.49 -8.70 7.05
N ASN A 106 -5.51 -9.02 7.86
CA ASN A 106 -6.76 -8.27 7.88
C ASN A 106 -6.53 -6.80 8.27
N ILE A 107 -5.72 -6.58 9.31
CA ILE A 107 -5.42 -5.23 9.81
C ILE A 107 -4.61 -4.42 8.78
N LEU A 108 -3.69 -5.07 8.05
CA LEU A 108 -2.96 -4.44 6.96
C LEU A 108 -3.89 -4.01 5.82
N ILE A 109 -4.85 -4.86 5.42
CA ILE A 109 -5.85 -4.51 4.41
C ILE A 109 -6.65 -3.28 4.84
N ASP A 110 -7.14 -3.24 6.08
CA ASP A 110 -7.88 -2.09 6.62
C ASP A 110 -7.03 -0.80 6.58
N ALA A 111 -5.74 -0.91 6.93
CA ALA A 111 -4.80 0.20 6.85
C ALA A 111 -4.59 0.70 5.42
N LEU A 112 -4.43 -0.22 4.45
CA LEU A 112 -4.25 0.11 3.04
C LEU A 112 -5.48 0.82 2.48
N LEU A 113 -6.69 0.34 2.78
CA LEU A 113 -7.93 0.99 2.33
C LEU A 113 -8.15 2.34 2.99
N GLY A 114 -7.87 2.46 4.29
CA GLY A 114 -7.89 3.76 4.98
C GLY A 114 -6.89 4.75 4.39
N ALA A 115 -5.67 4.30 4.08
CA ALA A 115 -4.62 5.12 3.49
C ALA A 115 -4.98 5.55 2.06
N ALA A 116 -5.51 4.64 1.25
CA ALA A 116 -6.03 4.93 -0.08
C ALA A 116 -7.14 5.98 -0.01
N ALA A 117 -8.15 5.78 0.85
CA ALA A 117 -9.24 6.74 1.02
C ALA A 117 -8.75 8.13 1.46
N ALA A 118 -7.76 8.19 2.37
CA ALA A 118 -7.16 9.46 2.80
C ALA A 118 -6.42 10.17 1.66
N LYS A 119 -5.66 9.43 0.84
CA LYS A 119 -4.94 9.98 -0.32
C LYS A 119 -5.89 10.41 -1.44
N PHE A 120 -6.94 9.63 -1.71
CA PHE A 120 -8.00 10.02 -2.64
C PHE A 120 -8.67 11.34 -2.23
N LYS A 121 -9.03 11.51 -0.95
CA LYS A 121 -9.65 12.75 -0.45
C LYS A 121 -8.78 13.99 -0.62
N THR A 122 -7.46 13.83 -0.63
CA THR A 122 -6.51 14.94 -0.83
C THR A 122 -6.15 15.14 -2.31
N GLY A 123 -6.78 14.40 -3.23
CA GLY A 123 -6.49 14.43 -4.66
C GLY A 123 -5.15 13.79 -5.04
N ASN A 124 -4.49 13.12 -4.10
CA ASN A 124 -3.27 12.36 -4.36
C ASN A 124 -3.64 10.96 -4.85
N PHE A 125 -4.14 10.89 -6.09
CA PHE A 125 -4.58 9.62 -6.68
C PHE A 125 -3.42 8.64 -6.88
N PHE A 126 -2.21 9.12 -7.18
CA PHE A 126 -1.06 8.24 -7.40
C PHE A 126 -0.75 7.39 -6.16
N ASP A 127 -0.59 8.01 -4.99
CA ASP A 127 -0.34 7.27 -3.74
C ASP A 127 -1.53 6.35 -3.40
N SER A 128 -2.76 6.83 -3.63
CA SER A 128 -3.97 6.03 -3.40
C SER A 128 -3.98 4.74 -4.23
N ILE A 129 -3.64 4.85 -5.53
CA ILE A 129 -3.53 3.72 -6.45
C ILE A 129 -2.49 2.71 -5.95
N GLN A 130 -1.34 3.17 -5.41
CA GLN A 130 -0.33 2.25 -4.88
C GLN A 130 -0.86 1.41 -3.72
N TYR A 131 -1.57 2.03 -2.78
CA TYR A 131 -2.18 1.29 -1.67
C TYR A 131 -3.26 0.31 -2.14
N LEU A 132 -4.08 0.70 -3.12
CA LEU A 132 -5.12 -0.17 -3.68
C LEU A 132 -4.52 -1.34 -4.47
N LYS A 133 -3.44 -1.12 -5.23
CA LYS A 133 -2.71 -2.19 -5.93
C LYS A 133 -2.13 -3.20 -4.94
N GLU A 134 -1.53 -2.72 -3.86
CA GLU A 134 -1.05 -3.59 -2.78
C GLU A 134 -2.22 -4.38 -2.16
N GLY A 135 -3.32 -3.70 -1.81
CA GLY A 135 -4.51 -4.36 -1.27
C GLY A 135 -5.10 -5.42 -2.22
N LEU A 136 -5.16 -5.14 -3.51
CA LEU A 136 -5.66 -6.07 -4.52
C LEU A 136 -4.70 -7.25 -4.73
N SER A 137 -3.39 -7.04 -4.61
CA SER A 137 -2.41 -8.14 -4.66
C SER A 137 -2.58 -9.11 -3.49
N LEU A 138 -3.04 -8.61 -2.33
CA LEU A 138 -3.31 -9.40 -1.13
C LEU A 138 -4.71 -10.05 -1.17
N GLN A 139 -5.70 -9.40 -1.80
CA GLN A 139 -7.06 -9.92 -1.99
C GLN A 139 -7.52 -9.77 -3.46
N PRO A 140 -7.06 -10.63 -4.38
CA PRO A 140 -7.33 -10.49 -5.81
C PRO A 140 -8.83 -10.53 -6.18
N GLU A 141 -9.63 -11.25 -5.39
CA GLU A 141 -11.07 -11.41 -5.59
C GLU A 141 -11.91 -10.29 -4.96
N SER A 142 -11.28 -9.26 -4.38
CA SER A 142 -12.02 -8.18 -3.72
C SER A 142 -12.61 -7.19 -4.72
N THR A 143 -13.91 -7.32 -4.97
CA THR A 143 -14.68 -6.38 -5.80
C THR A 143 -14.58 -4.95 -5.27
N GLN A 144 -14.59 -4.75 -3.95
CA GLN A 144 -14.48 -3.43 -3.35
C GLN A 144 -13.16 -2.75 -3.73
N ILE A 145 -12.03 -3.43 -3.55
CA ILE A 145 -10.70 -2.86 -3.85
C ILE A 145 -10.57 -2.60 -5.35
N LYS A 146 -11.09 -3.50 -6.18
CA LYS A 146 -11.12 -3.35 -7.62
C LYS A 146 -11.93 -2.12 -8.04
N ASP A 147 -13.11 -1.91 -7.49
CA ASP A 147 -13.96 -0.76 -7.79
C ASP A 147 -13.32 0.57 -7.33
N ASP A 148 -12.72 0.57 -6.13
CA ASP A 148 -11.98 1.73 -5.63
C ASP A 148 -10.76 2.04 -6.50
N LEU A 149 -10.04 1.02 -6.99
CA LEU A 149 -8.91 1.18 -7.90
C LEU A 149 -9.34 1.77 -9.24
N ILE A 150 -10.42 1.26 -9.85
CA ILE A 150 -11.00 1.81 -11.09
C ILE A 150 -11.37 3.28 -10.90
N LYS A 151 -12.04 3.62 -9.79
CA LYS A 151 -12.41 5.00 -9.45
C LYS A 151 -11.18 5.91 -9.32
N ASN A 152 -10.14 5.44 -8.64
CA ASN A 152 -8.90 6.20 -8.46
C ASN A 152 -8.12 6.37 -9.77
N LEU A 153 -8.04 5.34 -10.60
CA LEU A 153 -7.41 5.39 -11.94
C LEU A 153 -8.12 6.39 -12.85
N LYS A 154 -9.45 6.41 -12.88
CA LYS A 154 -10.23 7.40 -13.63
C LYS A 154 -9.98 8.83 -13.13
N GLY A 155 -9.97 9.03 -11.80
CA GLY A 155 -9.68 10.32 -11.18
C GLY A 155 -8.26 10.80 -11.53
N TYR A 156 -7.28 9.90 -11.46
CA TYR A 156 -5.90 10.18 -11.86
C TYR A 156 -5.79 10.53 -13.33
N GLY A 157 -6.42 9.75 -14.22
CA GLY A 157 -6.48 10.01 -15.65
C GLY A 157 -7.05 11.39 -15.96
N GLY A 158 -8.17 11.78 -15.33
CA GLY A 158 -8.74 13.12 -15.47
C GLY A 158 -7.82 14.24 -15.00
N GLN A 159 -7.11 14.04 -13.88
CA GLN A 159 -6.10 14.99 -13.39
C GLN A 159 -4.91 15.12 -14.36
N LEU A 160 -4.50 14.03 -15.01
CA LEU A 160 -3.41 14.03 -15.98
C LEU A 160 -3.81 14.73 -17.28
N VAL A 161 -5.04 14.52 -17.76
CA VAL A 161 -5.60 15.25 -18.91
C VAL A 161 -5.61 16.75 -18.65
N SER A 162 -6.04 17.20 -17.47
CA SER A 162 -6.08 18.64 -17.16
C SER A 162 -4.69 19.28 -17.07
N LYS A 163 -3.66 18.49 -16.78
CA LYS A 163 -2.25 18.90 -16.80
C LYS A 163 -1.59 18.77 -18.19
N GLY A 164 -2.31 18.29 -19.20
CA GLY A 164 -1.77 18.04 -20.53
C GLY A 164 -0.90 16.77 -20.65
N ASN A 165 -0.84 15.95 -19.60
CA ASN A 165 -0.08 14.70 -19.61
C ASN A 165 -0.92 13.56 -20.19
N TYR A 166 -1.16 13.61 -21.50
CA TYR A 166 -2.08 12.69 -22.16
C TYR A 166 -1.57 11.25 -22.21
N ARG A 167 -0.26 11.03 -22.33
CA ARG A 167 0.32 9.69 -22.36
C ARG A 167 0.03 8.92 -21.08
N ASP A 168 0.29 9.54 -19.93
CA ASP A 168 0.04 8.89 -18.64
C ASP A 168 -1.46 8.78 -18.36
N ALA A 169 -2.27 9.75 -18.82
CA ALA A 169 -3.72 9.67 -18.73
C ALA A 169 -4.27 8.45 -19.48
N ILE A 170 -3.81 8.23 -20.72
CA ILE A 170 -4.14 7.05 -21.53
C ILE A 170 -3.78 5.78 -20.78
N SER A 171 -2.58 5.72 -20.16
CA SER A 171 -2.18 4.56 -19.35
C SER A 171 -3.12 4.31 -18.18
N ALA A 172 -3.51 5.36 -17.45
CA ALA A 172 -4.40 5.22 -16.28
C ALA A 172 -5.81 4.75 -16.68
N PHE A 173 -6.38 5.29 -17.77
CA PHE A 173 -7.68 4.84 -18.26
C PHE A 173 -7.62 3.43 -18.83
N SER A 174 -6.57 3.08 -19.57
CA SER A 174 -6.37 1.72 -20.08
C SER A 174 -6.32 0.69 -18.95
N GLU A 175 -5.59 0.99 -17.87
CA GLU A 175 -5.55 0.10 -16.70
C GLU A 175 -6.94 -0.06 -16.05
N ALA A 176 -7.73 1.01 -15.97
CA ALA A 176 -9.11 0.92 -15.47
C ALA A 176 -10.00 0.03 -16.36
N ILE A 177 -9.78 0.06 -17.68
CA ILE A 177 -10.50 -0.76 -18.67
C ILE A 177 -10.03 -2.22 -18.61
N GLU A 178 -8.75 -2.49 -18.36
CA GLU A 178 -8.26 -3.86 -18.14
C GLU A 178 -8.96 -4.50 -16.93
N LEU A 179 -9.17 -3.73 -15.87
CA LEU A 179 -9.93 -4.18 -14.70
C LEU A 179 -11.43 -4.33 -15.01
N SER A 180 -12.01 -3.44 -15.81
CA SER A 180 -13.43 -3.47 -16.19
C SER A 180 -13.63 -3.08 -17.65
N PRO A 181 -13.62 -4.05 -18.59
CA PRO A 181 -13.66 -3.77 -20.03
C PRO A 181 -14.92 -3.01 -20.50
N GLY A 182 -16.01 -3.13 -19.75
CA GLY A 182 -17.28 -2.45 -20.02
C GLY A 182 -17.44 -1.08 -19.34
N ASN A 183 -16.40 -0.55 -18.67
CA ASN A 183 -16.51 0.72 -17.96
C ASN A 183 -16.57 1.90 -18.93
N THR A 184 -17.78 2.31 -19.30
CA THR A 184 -18.05 3.37 -20.29
C THR A 184 -17.44 4.71 -19.88
N ASP A 185 -17.40 5.05 -18.60
CA ASP A 185 -16.74 6.26 -18.11
C ASP A 185 -15.22 6.26 -18.32
N ALA A 186 -14.55 5.12 -18.06
CA ALA A 186 -13.11 4.99 -18.31
C ALA A 186 -12.79 5.04 -19.80
N LEU A 187 -13.62 4.38 -20.62
CA LEU A 187 -13.56 4.48 -22.08
C LEU A 187 -13.77 5.93 -22.57
N LEU A 188 -14.70 6.67 -21.96
CA LEU A 188 -14.92 8.08 -22.30
C LEU A 188 -13.71 8.94 -21.95
N GLY A 189 -13.12 8.73 -20.77
CA GLY A 189 -11.88 9.39 -20.38
C GLY A 189 -10.73 9.07 -21.33
N LEU A 190 -10.60 7.81 -21.75
CA LEU A 190 -9.60 7.36 -22.72
C LEU A 190 -9.79 8.03 -24.09
N ALA A 191 -11.02 8.06 -24.61
CA ALA A 191 -11.35 8.71 -25.88
C ALA A 191 -11.01 10.22 -25.82
N GLN A 192 -11.37 10.89 -24.73
CA GLN A 192 -11.03 12.30 -24.54
C GLN A 192 -9.51 12.53 -24.46
N ALA A 193 -8.77 11.65 -23.78
CA ALA A 193 -7.32 11.73 -23.72
C ALA A 193 -6.67 11.56 -25.12
N PHE A 194 -7.17 10.63 -25.93
CA PHE A 194 -6.76 10.47 -27.33
C PHE A 194 -7.10 11.69 -28.20
N LEU A 195 -8.31 12.23 -28.07
CA LEU A 195 -8.68 13.45 -28.80
C LEU A 195 -7.73 14.60 -28.45
N LYS A 196 -7.45 14.81 -27.17
CA LYS A 196 -6.57 15.89 -26.69
C LYS A 196 -5.10 15.67 -27.07
N SER A 197 -4.65 14.43 -27.22
CA SER A 197 -3.31 14.12 -27.74
C SER A 197 -3.19 14.21 -29.26
N GLY A 198 -4.31 14.41 -29.97
CA GLY A 198 -4.36 14.47 -31.44
C GLY A 198 -4.53 13.11 -32.12
N ASP A 199 -4.66 12.01 -31.36
CA ASP A 199 -4.93 10.68 -31.91
C ASP A 199 -6.43 10.50 -32.20
N LEU A 200 -6.91 11.16 -33.25
CA LEU A 200 -8.31 11.13 -33.67
C LEU A 200 -8.78 9.72 -34.02
N ARG A 201 -7.89 8.87 -34.53
CA ARG A 201 -8.21 7.49 -34.91
C ARG A 201 -8.53 6.66 -33.69
N SER A 202 -7.64 6.63 -32.69
CA SER A 202 -7.86 5.86 -31.46
C SER A 202 -9.03 6.41 -30.64
N SER A 203 -9.22 7.74 -30.68
CA SER A 203 -10.42 8.38 -30.10
C SER A 203 -11.70 7.85 -30.73
N LEU A 204 -11.82 7.90 -32.06
CA LEU A 204 -13.02 7.44 -32.78
C LEU A 204 -13.31 5.95 -32.53
N GLN A 205 -12.28 5.11 -32.56
CA GLN A 205 -12.42 3.68 -32.26
C GLN A 205 -12.92 3.44 -30.83
N THR A 206 -12.41 4.19 -29.86
CA THR A 206 -12.84 4.08 -28.45
C THR A 206 -14.29 4.55 -28.28
N VAL A 207 -14.69 5.63 -28.96
CA VAL A 207 -16.08 6.10 -28.98
C VAL A 207 -17.04 5.08 -29.57
N GLN A 208 -16.65 4.43 -30.67
CA GLN A 208 -17.46 3.36 -31.26
C GLN A 208 -17.65 2.18 -30.31
N LYS A 209 -16.64 1.82 -29.51
CA LYS A 209 -16.77 0.80 -28.47
C LYS A 209 -17.79 1.21 -27.41
N ILE A 210 -17.80 2.48 -26.99
CA ILE A 210 -18.78 2.96 -26.00
C ILE A 210 -20.19 2.87 -26.57
N ILE A 211 -20.42 3.32 -27.80
CA ILE A 211 -21.74 3.27 -28.46
C ILE A 211 -22.21 1.83 -28.66
N ALA A 212 -21.29 0.88 -28.89
CA ALA A 212 -21.62 -0.55 -28.97
C ALA A 212 -22.05 -1.14 -27.61
N ILE A 213 -21.56 -0.60 -26.49
CA ILE A 213 -21.93 -1.02 -25.13
C ILE A 213 -23.22 -0.31 -24.66
N ASP A 214 -23.32 0.99 -24.94
CA ASP A 214 -24.39 1.89 -24.53
C ASP A 214 -24.67 2.87 -25.68
N SER A 215 -25.67 2.54 -26.50
CA SER A 215 -26.03 3.33 -27.69
C SER A 215 -26.58 4.71 -27.35
N ASP A 216 -27.12 4.87 -26.14
CA ASP A 216 -27.75 6.10 -25.67
C ASP A 216 -26.78 7.01 -24.91
N ASN A 217 -25.49 6.62 -24.86
CA ASN A 217 -24.46 7.39 -24.18
C ASN A 217 -24.28 8.77 -24.82
N LYS A 218 -24.86 9.79 -24.19
CA LYS A 218 -24.88 11.16 -24.72
C LYS A 218 -23.47 11.72 -24.96
N ALA A 219 -22.54 11.47 -24.04
CA ALA A 219 -21.17 11.97 -24.15
C ALA A 219 -20.43 11.32 -25.33
N ALA A 220 -20.57 10.01 -25.50
CA ALA A 220 -19.98 9.30 -26.64
C ALA A 220 -20.58 9.76 -27.97
N ASN A 221 -21.91 9.90 -28.03
CA ASN A 221 -22.62 10.37 -29.22
C ASN A 221 -22.23 11.80 -29.62
N SER A 222 -22.06 12.71 -28.64
CA SER A 222 -21.54 14.05 -28.89
C SER A 222 -20.12 14.02 -29.44
N LEU A 223 -19.23 13.24 -28.82
CA LEU A 223 -17.83 13.11 -29.24
C LEU A 223 -17.70 12.46 -30.63
N PHE A 224 -18.57 11.50 -30.95
CA PHE A 224 -18.64 10.87 -32.26
C PHE A 224 -18.97 11.88 -33.36
N LYS A 225 -19.97 12.75 -33.13
CA LYS A 225 -20.33 13.82 -34.07
C LYS A 225 -19.20 14.82 -34.29
N GLU A 226 -18.50 15.21 -33.22
CA GLU A 226 -17.32 16.08 -33.29
C GLU A 226 -16.22 15.47 -34.16
N LEU A 227 -15.89 14.19 -33.95
CA LEU A 227 -14.85 13.47 -34.68
C LEU A 227 -15.19 13.19 -36.15
N THR A 228 -16.47 13.13 -36.50
CA THR A 228 -16.94 12.83 -37.87
C THR A 228 -17.32 14.09 -38.67
N GLY A 229 -17.16 15.28 -38.10
CA GLY A 229 -17.44 16.54 -38.78
C GLY A 229 -18.93 16.89 -38.90
N GLY A 230 -19.79 16.33 -38.04
CA GLY A 230 -21.22 16.61 -38.04
C GLY A 230 -21.53 18.03 -37.56
N ARG A 231 -21.86 18.92 -38.50
CA ARG A 231 -22.63 20.15 -38.25
C ARG A 231 -24.11 19.84 -38.16
#